data_AF-A0A0Q5P9T6-F1
#
_entry.id   AF-A0A0Q5P9T6-F1
#
_cell.length_a   1.000
_cell.length_b   1.000
_cell.length_c   1.000
_cell.angle_alpha   90.00
_cell.angle_beta   90.00
_cell.angle_gamma   90.00
#
_symmetry.space_group_name_H-M   'P 1'
#
loop_
_entity.id
_entity.type
_entity.pdbx_description
1 polymer ?
#
loop_
_entity_poly.entity_id
_entity_poly.type
_entity_poly.pdbx_seq_one_letter_code
_entity_poly.pdbx_strand_id
1 'polypeptide(L)'
;MPAPVGGRVERPAKGGATVRWTRRSRLGWRWLDGVDVPLGEEREGWRVVLARGATVEERSVDTAMLVLSAAECAGGVAVTVRQRGMWGDSPPLTIMVGE
;
A
#
# COMPACT_ATOMS: atom_id res chain seq x y z
N MET A 1 7.22 5.25 -13.31
CA MET A 1 7.36 4.29 -12.19
C MET A 1 6.08 3.47 -12.06
N PRO A 2 6.15 2.15 -11.87
CA PRO A 2 4.96 1.29 -11.86
C PRO A 2 4.13 1.48 -10.59
N ALA A 3 2.80 1.29 -10.69
CA ALA A 3 1.91 1.22 -9.53
C ALA A 3 2.18 -0.08 -8.73
N PRO A 4 2.00 -0.08 -7.40
CA PRO A 4 1.89 -1.34 -6.66
C PRO A 4 0.70 -2.17 -7.15
N VAL A 5 0.73 -3.48 -6.91
CA VAL A 5 -0.29 -4.42 -7.41
C VAL A 5 -0.70 -5.42 -6.33
N GLY A 6 -1.63 -6.33 -6.64
CA GLY A 6 -1.93 -7.46 -5.77
C GLY A 6 -2.55 -7.08 -4.44
N GLY A 7 -3.32 -5.99 -4.41
CA GLY A 7 -4.03 -5.55 -3.20
C GLY A 7 -4.89 -6.66 -2.61
N ARG A 8 -4.69 -6.95 -1.33
CA ARG A 8 -5.43 -7.98 -0.57
C ARG A 8 -5.91 -7.42 0.75
N VAL A 9 -7.10 -7.84 1.15
CA VAL A 9 -7.71 -7.52 2.44
C VAL A 9 -7.86 -8.80 3.23
N GLU A 10 -7.30 -8.82 4.44
CA GLU A 10 -7.42 -9.91 5.41
C GLU A 10 -8.19 -9.40 6.63
N ARG A 11 -9.31 -10.04 6.98
CA ARG A 11 -10.15 -9.62 8.12
C ARG A 11 -9.96 -10.59 9.29
N PRO A 12 -9.23 -10.21 10.35
CA PRO A 12 -9.25 -10.96 11.60
C PRO A 12 -10.64 -10.86 12.24
N ALA A 13 -11.01 -11.84 13.08
CA ALA A 13 -12.34 -11.96 13.69
C ALA A 13 -12.82 -10.75 14.55
N LYS A 14 -11.95 -9.76 14.81
CA LYS A 14 -12.24 -8.56 15.62
C LYS A 14 -12.77 -7.36 14.82
N GLY A 15 -13.17 -7.55 13.56
CA GLY A 15 -13.80 -6.51 12.73
C GLY A 15 -12.85 -5.47 12.11
N GLY A 16 -11.55 -5.54 12.42
CA GLY A 16 -10.52 -4.78 11.71
C GLY A 16 -10.12 -5.43 10.38
N ALA A 17 -9.18 -4.81 9.67
CA ALA A 17 -8.61 -5.37 8.45
C ALA A 17 -7.10 -5.16 8.38
N THR A 18 -6.40 -6.07 7.74
CA THR A 18 -5.02 -5.90 7.29
C THR A 18 -5.04 -5.82 5.77
N VAL A 19 -4.56 -4.71 5.23
CA VAL A 19 -4.42 -4.49 3.81
C VAL A 19 -2.98 -4.73 3.43
N ARG A 20 -2.75 -5.55 2.41
CA ARG A 20 -1.42 -5.86 1.88
C ARG A 20 -1.37 -5.58 0.39
N TRP A 21 -0.19 -5.26 -0.12
CA TRP A 21 0.06 -5.08 -1.54
C TRP A 21 1.46 -5.56 -1.91
N THR A 22 1.71 -5.70 -3.21
CA THR A 22 2.98 -6.14 -3.76
C THR A 22 3.71 -4.95 -4.37
N ARG A 23 4.97 -4.76 -3.95
CA ARG A 23 5.88 -3.77 -4.53
C ARG A 23 6.19 -4.10 -5.99
N ARG A 24 6.38 -3.05 -6.80
CA ARG A 24 6.88 -3.18 -8.16
C ARG A 24 8.21 -2.45 -8.26
N SER A 25 9.25 -3.16 -8.70
CA SER A 25 10.58 -2.57 -8.84
C SER A 25 10.58 -1.37 -9.78
N ARG A 26 11.31 -0.32 -9.37
CA ARG A 26 11.51 0.89 -10.17
C ARG A 26 12.69 0.77 -11.14
N LEU A 27 13.56 -0.23 -10.96
CA LEU A 27 14.79 -0.40 -11.75
C LEU A 27 14.60 -1.21 -13.05
N GLY A 28 13.37 -1.59 -13.41
CA GLY A 28 13.11 -2.45 -14.56
C GLY A 28 13.63 -3.88 -14.38
N TRP A 29 13.51 -4.71 -15.43
CA TRP A 29 13.86 -6.14 -15.44
C TRP A 29 15.37 -6.38 -15.53
N ARG A 30 16.16 -5.79 -14.63
CA ARG A 30 17.54 -6.22 -14.43
C ARG A 30 17.52 -7.40 -13.46
N TRP A 31 17.30 -8.59 -13.99
CA TRP A 31 17.63 -9.81 -13.28
C TRP A 31 19.15 -9.76 -13.02
N LEU A 32 19.56 -9.46 -11.79
CA LEU A 32 20.84 -9.93 -11.29
C LEU A 32 20.54 -11.31 -10.73
N ASP A 33 21.05 -12.35 -11.39
CA ASP A 33 20.82 -13.74 -11.03
C ASP A 33 21.00 -13.97 -9.52
N GLY A 34 19.93 -14.45 -8.86
CA GLY A 34 19.97 -15.00 -7.51
C GLY A 34 19.81 -14.04 -6.33
N VAL A 35 19.54 -12.74 -6.54
CA VAL A 35 19.39 -11.76 -5.44
C VAL A 35 18.01 -11.11 -5.49
N ASP A 36 17.41 -10.87 -4.31
CA ASP A 36 16.17 -10.10 -4.16
C ASP A 36 16.20 -8.81 -5.00
N VAL A 37 15.08 -8.50 -5.65
CA VAL A 37 15.03 -7.39 -6.61
C VAL A 37 15.40 -6.07 -5.91
N PRO A 38 16.49 -5.39 -6.32
CA PRO A 38 17.00 -4.23 -5.62
C PRO A 38 15.91 -3.16 -5.49
N LEU A 39 15.86 -2.54 -4.31
CA LEU A 39 14.87 -1.53 -3.96
C LEU A 39 14.89 -0.34 -4.95
N GLY A 40 16.09 0.00 -5.45
CA GLY A 40 16.34 1.16 -6.30
C GLY A 40 16.26 2.50 -5.57
N GLU A 41 16.08 2.47 -4.25
CA GLU A 41 15.93 3.61 -3.33
C GLU A 41 16.55 3.22 -1.97
N GLU A 42 16.91 4.20 -1.14
CA GLU A 42 17.62 3.95 0.13
C GLU A 42 16.75 3.24 1.18
N ARG A 43 15.41 3.41 1.15
CA ARG A 43 14.44 2.75 2.05
C ARG A 43 13.08 2.57 1.39
N GLU A 44 12.38 1.50 1.77
CA GLU A 44 11.01 1.27 1.34
C GLU A 44 10.07 2.27 2.05
N GLY A 45 9.20 2.91 1.28
CA GLY A 45 8.28 3.92 1.78
C GLY A 45 7.00 3.96 0.97
N TRP A 46 5.90 4.21 1.66
CA TRP A 46 4.56 4.22 1.08
C TRP A 46 3.78 5.40 1.61
N ARG A 47 3.08 6.08 0.69
CA ARG A 47 2.03 7.04 1.00
C ARG A 47 0.69 6.35 0.85
N VAL A 48 -0.09 6.29 1.93
CA VAL A 48 -1.41 5.67 1.95
C VAL A 48 -2.45 6.71 2.29
N VAL A 49 -3.46 6.85 1.44
CA VAL A 49 -4.61 7.72 1.68
C VAL A 49 -5.84 6.87 1.97
N LEU A 50 -6.49 7.14 3.08
CA LEU A 50 -7.72 6.51 3.53
C LEU A 50 -8.88 7.48 3.31
N ALA A 51 -9.85 7.10 2.48
CA ALA A 51 -11.07 7.87 2.28
C ALA A 51 -12.27 7.12 2.87
N ARG A 52 -12.98 7.77 3.80
CA ARG A 52 -14.16 7.27 4.53
C ARG A 52 -15.25 8.34 4.50
N GLY A 53 -16.19 8.22 3.56
CA GLY A 53 -17.17 9.29 3.32
C GLY A 53 -16.50 10.61 2.99
N ALA A 54 -16.76 11.66 3.79
CA ALA A 54 -16.12 12.97 3.66
C ALA A 54 -14.73 13.07 4.33
N THR A 55 -14.35 12.06 5.13
CA THR A 55 -13.08 12.06 5.86
C THR A 55 -11.96 11.50 4.98
N VAL A 56 -10.87 12.24 4.86
CA VAL A 56 -9.65 11.82 4.16
C VAL A 56 -8.47 11.93 5.10
N GLU A 57 -7.68 10.86 5.18
CA GLU A 57 -6.52 10.77 6.05
C GLU A 57 -5.31 10.23 5.29
N GLU A 58 -4.12 10.79 5.52
CA GLU A 58 -2.87 10.32 4.93
C GLU A 58 -1.97 9.67 6.00
N ARG A 59 -1.39 8.52 5.65
CA ARG A 59 -0.38 7.81 6.43
C ARG A 59 0.87 7.55 5.62
N SER A 60 2.01 7.61 6.29
CA SER A 60 3.26 7.06 5.77
C SER A 60 3.52 5.71 6.44
N VAL A 61 3.82 4.69 5.65
CA VAL A 61 4.22 3.36 6.16
C VAL A 61 5.49 2.90 5.45
N ASP A 62 6.31 2.15 6.16
CA ASP A 62 7.62 1.63 5.70
C ASP A 62 7.55 0.18 5.18
N THR A 63 6.38 -0.47 5.32
CA THR A 63 6.14 -1.83 4.80
C THR A 63 4.94 -1.85 3.86
N ALA A 64 4.87 -2.85 2.99
CA ALA A 64 3.76 -3.06 2.06
C ALA A 64 2.47 -3.60 2.74
N MET A 65 2.15 -3.05 3.90
CA MET A 65 1.05 -3.45 4.77
C MET A 65 0.48 -2.25 5.53
N LEU A 66 -0.84 -2.23 5.70
CA LEU A 66 -1.53 -1.31 6.59
C LEU A 66 -2.53 -2.07 7.47
N VAL A 67 -2.50 -1.81 8.77
CA VAL A 67 -3.50 -2.31 9.72
C VAL A 67 -4.57 -1.24 9.93
N LEU A 68 -5.82 -1.66 9.82
CA LEU A 68 -7.02 -0.87 10.06
C LEU A 68 -7.77 -1.45 11.26
N SER A 69 -8.16 -0.57 12.17
CA SER A 69 -9.09 -0.86 13.27
C SER A 69 -10.50 -1.08 12.74
N ALA A 70 -11.36 -1.68 13.57
CA ALA A 70 -12.77 -1.88 13.22
C ALA A 70 -13.50 -0.56 12.93
N ALA A 71 -13.18 0.51 13.68
CA ALA A 71 -13.76 1.84 13.46
C ALA A 71 -13.37 2.46 12.11
N GLU A 72 -12.19 2.13 11.58
CA GLU A 72 -11.74 2.62 10.28
C GLU A 72 -12.31 1.83 9.11
N CYS A 73 -12.70 0.58 9.35
CA CYS A 73 -13.42 -0.24 8.38
C CYS A 73 -14.92 0.03 8.37
N ALA A 74 -15.49 0.59 9.45
CA ALA A 74 -16.91 0.86 9.58
C ALA A 74 -17.42 1.74 8.43
N GLY A 75 -18.48 1.28 7.75
CA GLY A 75 -19.04 1.97 6.58
C GLY A 75 -18.18 1.93 5.30
N GLY A 76 -17.08 1.18 5.30
CA GLY A 76 -16.18 1.01 4.17
C GLY A 76 -15.13 2.12 4.01
N VAL A 77 -13.93 1.73 3.56
CA VAL A 77 -12.80 2.63 3.32
C VAL A 77 -12.13 2.33 1.98
N ALA A 78 -11.86 3.38 1.21
CA ALA A 78 -11.01 3.31 0.04
C ALA A 78 -9.55 3.59 0.46
N VAL A 79 -8.68 2.61 0.27
CA VAL A 79 -7.25 2.69 0.59
C VAL A 79 -6.47 2.91 -0.69
N THR A 80 -5.90 4.10 -0.86
CA THR A 80 -5.09 4.46 -2.04
C THR A 80 -3.62 4.47 -1.67
N VAL A 81 -2.86 3.54 -2.25
CA VAL A 81 -1.45 3.28 -1.94
C VAL A 81 -0.57 3.78 -3.08
N ARG A 82 0.49 4.50 -2.74
CA ARG A 82 1.58 4.88 -3.66
C ARG A 82 2.90 4.52 -3.03
N GLN A 83 3.80 3.93 -3.81
CA GLN A 83 5.18 3.82 -3.39
C GLN A 83 5.78 5.22 -3.38
N ARG A 84 6.36 5.63 -2.27
CA ARG A 84 7.07 6.91 -2.13
C ARG A 84 8.56 6.64 -2.20
N GLY A 85 9.24 7.48 -2.97
CA GLY A 85 10.64 7.30 -3.26
C GLY A 85 11.35 8.61 -3.56
N MET A 86 12.67 8.57 -3.77
CA MET A 86 13.51 9.76 -3.94
C MET A 86 12.99 10.70 -5.05
N TRP A 87 12.44 10.12 -6.11
CA TRP A 87 11.99 10.84 -7.31
C TRP A 87 10.47 11.05 -7.37
N GLY A 88 9.77 10.81 -6.25
CA GLY A 88 8.33 11.02 -6.12
C GLY A 88 7.49 9.75 -5.98
N ASP A 89 6.18 9.99 -5.94
CA ASP A 89 5.15 8.96 -5.72
C ASP A 89 4.85 8.18 -7.02
N SER A 90 4.63 6.87 -6.88
CA SER A 90 4.13 6.05 -8.00
C SER A 90 2.69 6.39 -8.38
N PRO A 91 2.18 5.92 -9.52
CA PRO A 91 0.74 5.83 -9.75
C PRO A 91 0.08 4.98 -8.64
N PRO A 92 -1.22 5.22 -8.36
CA PRO A 92 -1.92 4.59 -7.24
C PRO A 92 -2.32 3.14 -7.51
N LEU A 93 -2.36 2.35 -6.43
CA LEU A 93 -3.24 1.21 -6.28
C LEU A 93 -4.39 1.60 -5.34
N THR A 94 -5.63 1.37 -5.74
CA THR A 94 -6.80 1.59 -4.87
C THR A 94 -7.40 0.25 -4.47
N ILE A 95 -7.62 0.07 -3.17
CA ILE A 95 -8.17 -1.14 -2.56
C ILE A 95 -9.41 -0.73 -1.77
N MET A 96 -10.55 -1.36 -2.07
CA MET A 96 -11.78 -1.15 -1.31
C MET A 96 -11.84 -2.14 -0.16
N VAL A 97 -11.97 -1.64 1.05
CA VAL A 97 -12.23 -2.43 2.26
C VAL A 97 -13.67 -2.16 2.64
N GLY A 98 -14.57 -3.11 2.45
CA GLY A 98 -15.95 -3.01 2.92
C GLY A 98 -16.07 -3.35 4.41
N GLU A 99 -17.28 -3.28 4.95
CA GLU A 99 -17.62 -3.96 6.21
C GLU A 99 -17.41 -5.48 6.12
#